data_AF-A0A3B0SFK3-F1
#
_entry.id   AF-A0A3B0SFK3-F1
#
_cell.length_a   1.000
_cell.length_b   1.000
_cell.length_c   1.000
_cell.angle_alpha   90.00
_cell.angle_beta   90.00
_cell.angle_gamma   90.00
#
_symmetry.space_group_name_H-M   'P 1'
#
loop_
_entity.id
_entity.type
_entity.pdbx_description
1 polymer ?
#
loop_
_entity_poly.entity_id
_entity_poly.type
_entity_poly.pdbx_seq_one_letter_code
_entity_poly.pdbx_strand_id
1 'polypeptide(L)'
;MCCLLASMSLIGPRFGILVWWLIDSTRWNLAFTNFFFAFIGFLFAPWTTITWVAVFPGGVNGFDWIILGLGILFDVLSYSGGGYSERSRRGY
;
A
#
# COMPACT_ATOMS: atom_id res chain seq x y z
N MET A 1 -6.88 7.04 -19.83
CA MET A 1 -6.85 8.09 -18.78
C MET A 1 -6.81 7.52 -17.36
N CYS A 2 -6.93 6.20 -17.18
CA CYS A 2 -6.66 5.52 -15.89
C CYS A 2 -5.17 5.49 -15.50
N CYS A 3 -4.26 5.75 -16.46
CA CYS A 3 -2.82 5.67 -16.21
C CYS A 3 -2.30 6.76 -15.25
N LEU A 4 -2.89 7.97 -15.24
CA LEU A 4 -2.47 9.03 -14.31
C LEU A 4 -2.88 8.73 -12.86
N LEU A 5 -4.13 8.29 -12.67
CA LEU A 5 -4.64 7.83 -11.38
C LEU A 5 -3.92 6.58 -10.89
N ALA A 6 -3.68 5.60 -11.77
CA ALA A 6 -2.88 4.42 -11.45
C ALA A 6 -1.43 4.80 -11.12
N SER A 7 -0.80 5.72 -11.86
CA SER A 7 0.58 6.16 -11.56
C SER A 7 0.69 6.91 -10.24
N MET A 8 -0.27 7.78 -9.90
CA MET A 8 -0.29 8.46 -8.61
C MET A 8 -0.57 7.50 -7.46
N SER A 9 -1.44 6.50 -7.65
CA SER A 9 -1.75 5.48 -6.65
C SER A 9 -0.65 4.42 -6.51
N LEU A 10 0.21 4.22 -7.51
CA LEU A 10 1.33 3.27 -7.44
C LEU A 10 2.60 3.90 -6.87
N ILE A 11 2.87 5.17 -7.21
CA ILE A 11 4.07 5.91 -6.76
C ILE A 11 3.83 6.56 -5.40
N GLY A 12 2.62 7.11 -5.18
CA GLY A 12 2.22 7.79 -3.96
C GLY A 12 2.48 6.98 -2.66
N PRO A 13 1.97 5.75 -2.52
CA PRO A 13 2.12 5.00 -1.28
C PRO A 13 3.56 4.51 -1.07
N ARG A 14 4.32 4.21 -2.13
CA ARG A 14 5.74 3.81 -2.01
C ARG A 14 6.59 4.97 -1.49
N PHE A 15 6.38 6.17 -2.02
CA PHE A 15 7.02 7.38 -1.51
C PHE A 15 6.52 7.72 -0.09
N GLY A 16 5.23 7.58 0.16
CA GLY A 16 4.63 7.80 1.48
C GLY A 16 5.25 6.91 2.55
N ILE A 17 5.50 5.63 2.25
CA ILE A 17 6.20 4.70 3.14
C ILE A 17 7.61 5.19 3.44
N LEU A 18 8.40 5.55 2.42
CA LEU A 18 9.78 6.01 2.62
C LEU A 18 9.85 7.31 3.44
N VAL A 19 8.98 8.27 3.12
CA VAL A 19 8.92 9.56 3.83
C VAL A 19 8.47 9.35 5.28
N TRP A 20 7.42 8.57 5.51
CA TRP A 20 6.93 8.30 6.87
C TRP A 20 7.95 7.49 7.69
N TRP A 21 8.60 6.50 7.08
CA TRP A 21 9.67 5.76 7.74
C TRP A 21 10.83 6.67 8.18
N LEU A 22 11.17 7.69 7.38
CA LEU A 22 12.18 8.70 7.74
C LEU A 22 11.72 9.65 8.87
N ILE A 23 10.43 9.99 8.90
CA ILE A 23 9.87 10.93 9.88
C ILE A 23 9.69 10.25 11.25
N ASP A 24 9.21 9.01 11.29
CA ASP A 24 8.83 8.34 12.54
C ASP A 24 9.22 6.86 12.53
N SER A 25 10.52 6.59 12.55
CA SER A 25 11.07 5.23 12.58
C SER A 25 10.68 4.45 13.84
N THR A 26 10.37 5.16 14.93
CA THR A 26 9.87 4.60 16.20
C THR A 26 8.54 3.85 16.02
N ARG A 27 7.57 4.44 15.31
CA ARG A 27 6.29 3.76 15.02
C ARG A 27 6.47 2.52 14.16
N TRP A 28 7.39 2.56 13.20
CA TRP A 28 7.70 1.42 12.35
C TRP A 28 8.35 0.28 13.12
N ASN A 29 9.20 0.59 14.11
CA ASN A 29 9.81 -0.40 14.97
C ASN A 29 8.78 -1.09 15.90
N LEU A 30 7.77 -0.34 16.34
CA LEU A 30 6.65 -0.87 17.10
C LEU A 30 5.75 -1.76 16.23
N ALA A 31 5.41 -1.31 15.02
CA ALA A 31 4.51 -2.00 14.10
C ALA A 31 5.12 -3.23 13.42
N PHE A 32 6.43 -3.24 13.21
CA PHE A 32 7.17 -4.33 12.58
C PHE A 32 8.38 -4.73 13.41
N THR A 33 8.35 -5.94 13.97
CA THR A 33 9.45 -6.49 14.76
C THR A 33 10.71 -6.76 13.93
N ASN A 34 10.53 -7.06 12.63
CA ASN A 34 11.63 -7.26 11.68
C ASN A 34 11.45 -6.39 10.43
N PHE A 35 12.54 -5.78 9.98
CA PHE A 35 12.60 -5.01 8.73
C PHE A 35 12.14 -5.81 7.51
N PHE A 36 12.36 -7.14 7.51
CA PHE A 36 11.90 -8.03 6.43
C PHE A 36 10.38 -7.98 6.21
N PHE A 37 9.58 -7.92 7.28
CA PHE A 37 8.12 -7.83 7.14
C PHE A 37 7.68 -6.49 6.55
N ALA A 38 8.32 -5.40 6.98
CA ALA A 38 8.09 -4.08 6.39
C ALA A 38 8.48 -4.04 4.91
N PHE A 39 9.57 -4.70 4.52
CA PHE A 39 10.02 -4.77 3.14
C PHE A 39 9.08 -5.58 2.24
N ILE A 40 8.56 -6.71 2.73
CA ILE A 40 7.56 -7.51 2.03
C ILE A 40 6.26 -6.72 1.85
N GLY A 41 5.81 -6.02 2.90
CA GLY A 41 4.64 -5.14 2.83
C GLY A 41 4.81 -4.04 1.79
N PHE A 42 5.98 -3.39 1.76
CA PHE A 42 6.31 -2.38 0.75
C PHE A 42 6.23 -2.89 -0.69
N LEU A 43 6.68 -4.13 -0.94
CA LEU A 43 6.73 -4.70 -2.29
C LEU A 43 5.36 -5.22 -2.76
N PHE A 44 4.62 -5.90 -1.88
CA PHE A 44 3.38 -6.60 -2.25
C PHE A 44 2.10 -5.81 -1.95
N ALA A 45 2.08 -5.00 -0.89
CA ALA A 45 0.87 -4.39 -0.36
C ALA A 45 1.16 -3.01 0.27
N PRO A 46 1.57 -2.01 -0.55
CA PRO A 46 2.01 -0.72 -0.04
C PRO A 46 0.87 0.05 0.67
N TRP A 47 -0.39 -0.06 0.21
CA TRP A 47 -1.52 0.61 0.88
C TRP A 47 -1.82 -0.03 2.22
N THR A 48 -1.86 -1.36 2.27
CA THR A 48 -2.09 -2.12 3.50
C THR A 48 -1.01 -1.83 4.54
N THR A 49 0.24 -1.63 4.11
CA THR A 49 1.36 -1.30 5.01
C THR A 49 1.18 0.06 5.67
N ILE A 50 0.75 1.07 4.92
CA ILE A 50 0.49 2.42 5.47
C ILE A 50 -0.67 2.39 6.48
N THR A 51 -1.78 1.75 6.13
CA THR A 51 -2.93 1.65 7.05
C THR A 51 -2.60 0.80 8.28
N TRP A 52 -1.78 -0.25 8.13
CA TRP A 52 -1.29 -1.03 9.27
C TRP A 52 -0.49 -0.17 10.25
N VAL A 53 0.52 0.58 9.78
CA VAL A 53 1.34 1.46 10.64
C VAL A 53 0.52 2.61 11.24
N ALA A 54 -0.51 3.07 10.53
CA ALA A 54 -1.41 4.10 11.02
C ALA A 54 -2.21 3.62 12.24
N VAL A 55 -2.75 2.39 12.19
CA VAL A 55 -3.64 1.81 13.20
C VAL A 55 -2.87 1.18 14.37
N PHE A 56 -1.72 0.56 14.11
CA PHE A 56 -0.99 -0.25 15.08
C PHE A 56 -0.75 0.39 16.47
N PRO A 57 -0.35 1.67 16.60
CA PRO A 57 -0.03 2.23 17.92
C PRO A 57 -1.26 2.46 18.83
N GLY A 58 -2.49 2.42 18.30
CA GLY A 58 -3.72 2.59 19.09
C GLY A 58 -4.49 1.31 19.38
N GLY A 59 -4.06 0.17 18.82
CA GLY A 59 -4.82 -1.08 18.79
C GLY A 59 -5.94 -1.02 17.75
N VAL A 60 -6.12 -2.13 16.99
CA VAL A 60 -7.14 -2.21 15.94
C VAL A 60 -8.53 -2.28 16.57
N ASN A 61 -9.26 -1.17 16.60
CA ASN A 61 -10.58 -1.09 17.22
C ASN A 61 -11.65 -0.77 16.18
N GLY A 62 -12.72 -1.59 16.12
CA GLY A 62 -13.95 -1.31 15.39
C GLY A 62 -13.78 -0.83 13.95
N PHE A 63 -13.68 0.49 13.77
CA PHE A 63 -13.57 1.17 12.48
C PHE A 63 -12.23 0.95 11.77
N ASP A 64 -11.17 0.62 12.50
CA ASP A 64 -9.84 0.38 11.93
C ASP A 64 -9.82 -0.82 10.97
N TRP A 65 -10.70 -1.80 11.18
CA TRP A 65 -10.88 -2.94 10.27
C TRP A 65 -11.39 -2.52 8.90
N ILE A 66 -12.23 -1.48 8.83
CA ILE A 66 -12.73 -0.93 7.56
C ILE A 66 -11.59 -0.25 6.81
N ILE A 67 -10.75 0.51 7.53
CA ILE A 67 -9.59 1.19 6.96
C ILE A 67 -8.56 0.18 6.44
N LEU A 68 -8.29 -0.88 7.20
CA LEU A 68 -7.44 -2.00 6.76
C LEU A 68 -8.01 -2.71 5.53
N GLY A 69 -9.32 -2.99 5.53
CA GLY A 69 -10.01 -3.58 4.38
C GLY A 69 -9.94 -2.71 3.13
N LEU A 70 -10.05 -1.39 3.28
CA LEU A 70 -9.85 -0.43 2.19
C LEU A 70 -8.41 -0.47 1.66
N GLY A 71 -7.41 -0.54 2.53
CA GLY A 71 -6.00 -0.68 2.12
C GLY A 71 -5.77 -1.90 1.23
N ILE A 72 -6.32 -3.05 1.64
CA ILE A 72 -6.25 -4.30 0.87
C ILE A 72 -6.98 -4.16 -0.47
N LEU A 73 -8.17 -3.53 -0.46
CA LEU A 73 -8.94 -3.29 -1.69
C LEU A 73 -8.13 -2.43 -2.68
N PHE A 74 -7.49 -1.37 -2.21
CA PHE A 74 -6.64 -0.51 -3.05
C PHE A 74 -5.42 -1.26 -3.60
N ASP A 75 -4.82 -2.16 -2.83
CA ASP A 75 -3.74 -3.01 -3.34
C ASP A 75 -4.25 -3.93 -4.47
N VAL A 76 -5.39 -4.60 -4.31
CA VAL A 76 -6.00 -5.45 -5.36
C VAL A 76 -6.38 -4.66 -6.60
N LEU A 77 -6.97 -3.48 -6.44
CA LEU A 77 -7.31 -2.58 -7.55
C LEU A 77 -6.06 -2.09 -8.30
N SER A 78 -4.96 -1.89 -7.58
CA SER A 78 -3.68 -1.51 -8.19
C SER A 78 -3.10 -2.64 -9.05
N TYR A 79 -3.29 -3.91 -8.65
CA TYR A 79 -2.89 -5.06 -9.48
C TYR A 79 -3.79 -5.26 -10.71
N SER A 80 -5.11 -5.01 -10.60
CA SER A 80 -6.03 -5.20 -11.72
C SER A 80 -5.96 -4.10 -12.79
N GLY A 81 -5.52 -2.89 -12.42
CA GLY A 81 -5.35 -1.76 -13.34
C GLY A 81 -4.24 -1.91 -14.39
N GLY A 82 -3.25 -2.81 -14.19
CA GLY A 82 -2.13 -3.01 -15.11
C GLY A 82 -2.44 -3.90 -16.33
N GLY A 83 -3.45 -4.78 -16.24
CA GLY A 83 -3.74 -5.79 -17.27
C GLY A 83 -4.55 -5.30 -18.48
N TYR A 84 -5.11 -4.08 -18.43
CA TYR A 84 -5.99 -3.57 -19.50
C TYR A 84 -5.25 -3.06 -20.75
N SER A 85 -3.94 -2.87 -20.69
CA SER A 85 -3.16 -2.35 -21.83
C SER A 85 -2.71 -3.44 -22.82
N GLU A 86 -2.82 -4.73 -22.46
CA GLU A 86 -2.27 -5.85 -23.27
C GLU A 86 -3.26 -6.40 -24.30
N ARG A 87 -4.54 -6.01 -24.26
CA ARG A 87 -5.56 -6.53 -25.20
C ARG A 87 -5.59 -5.81 -26.55
N SER A 88 -5.01 -4.62 -26.66
CA SER A 88 -5.01 -3.84 -27.91
C SER A 88 -3.84 -4.16 -28.85
N ARG A 89 -2.91 -5.04 -28.46
CA ARG A 89 -1.74 -5.42 -29.29
C ARG A 89 -1.80 -6.82 -29.91
N ARG A 90 -2.85 -7.61 -29.61
CA ARG A 90 -3.10 -8.93 -30.23
C ARG A 90 -4.17 -8.87 -31.33
N GLY A 91 -4.17 -7.80 -32.12
CA GLY A 91 -4.88 -7.73 -33.39
C GLY A 91 -3.86 -7.80 -34.53
N TYR A 92 -3.43 -9.01 -34.86
CA TYR A 92 -2.89 -9.38 -36.17
C TYR A 92 -3.88 -10.37 -36.79
#